data_AF-Q5QG07-F1
#
_entry.id   AF-Q5QG07-F1
#
_cell.length_a   1.000
_cell.length_b   1.000
_cell.length_c   1.000
_cell.angle_alpha   90.00
_cell.angle_beta   90.00
_cell.angle_gamma   90.00
#
_symmetry.space_group_name_H-M   'P 1'
#
loop_
_entity.id
_entity.type
_entity.pdbx_description
1 polymer ?
#
loop_
_entity_poly.entity_id
_entity_poly.type
_entity_poly.pdbx_seq_one_letter_code
_entity_poly.pdbx_strand_id
1 'polypeptide(L)'
;MKPAYLDHRTQTYQQETLSQADMLFRMIRYFGFLANRVCGQYLPKVYEALKMATPGPVPKLYFAPMAKAFLNVDPFRCVLCGARMVYTAAISGLTVQDWSSTPRRSRR
;
A
#
# COMPACT_ATOMS: atom_id res chain seq x y z
N MET A 1 -5.85 -10.52 -28.04
CA MET A 1 -5.21 -11.69 -27.39
C MET A 1 -5.97 -11.98 -26.11
N LYS A 2 -6.21 -13.26 -25.76
CA LYS A 2 -6.90 -13.67 -24.52
C LYS A 2 -5.85 -14.11 -23.49
N PRO A 3 -5.33 -13.20 -22.63
CA PRO A 3 -4.43 -13.62 -21.57
C PRO A 3 -5.19 -14.53 -20.59
N ALA A 4 -4.59 -15.68 -20.28
CA ALA A 4 -5.07 -16.57 -19.23
C ALA A 4 -4.40 -16.15 -17.91
N TYR A 5 -5.21 -15.85 -16.89
CA TYR A 5 -4.73 -15.52 -15.56
C TYR A 5 -5.18 -16.60 -14.57
N LEU A 6 -4.30 -16.97 -13.64
CA LEU A 6 -4.61 -17.94 -12.59
C LEU A 6 -5.35 -17.22 -11.46
N ASP A 7 -6.62 -17.50 -11.29
CA ASP A 7 -7.39 -17.00 -10.16
C ASP A 7 -6.96 -17.72 -8.88
N HIS A 8 -6.29 -17.00 -7.98
CA HIS A 8 -5.78 -17.54 -6.72
C HIS A 8 -6.87 -17.97 -5.73
N ARG A 9 -8.12 -17.51 -5.91
CA ARG A 9 -9.26 -17.93 -5.07
C ARG A 9 -9.81 -19.28 -5.51
N THR A 10 -9.85 -19.53 -6.81
CA THR A 10 -10.47 -20.74 -7.38
C THR A 10 -9.47 -21.77 -7.89
N GLN A 11 -8.18 -21.42 -7.97
CA GLN A 11 -7.11 -22.23 -8.58
C GLN A 11 -7.41 -22.63 -10.03
N THR A 12 -8.18 -21.81 -10.75
CA THR A 12 -8.54 -22.04 -12.16
C THR A 12 -7.96 -20.97 -13.06
N TYR A 13 -7.62 -21.37 -14.29
CA TYR A 13 -7.20 -20.42 -15.33
C TYR A 13 -8.45 -19.81 -15.97
N GLN A 14 -8.60 -18.50 -15.83
CA GLN A 14 -9.66 -17.74 -16.48
C GLN A 14 -9.08 -16.94 -17.64
N GLN A 15 -9.83 -16.88 -18.74
CA GLN A 15 -9.47 -16.11 -19.93
C GLN A 15 -10.37 -14.87 -20.01
N GLU A 16 -9.76 -13.69 -19.93
CA GLU A 16 -10.45 -12.42 -20.14
C GLU A 16 -10.19 -11.91 -21.56
N THR A 17 -11.23 -11.41 -22.23
CA THR A 17 -11.08 -10.60 -23.45
C THR A 17 -10.85 -9.15 -23.05
N LEU A 18 -9.62 -8.68 -23.25
CA LEU A 18 -9.22 -7.31 -22.98
C LEU A 18 -9.03 -6.52 -24.26
N SER A 19 -9.31 -5.22 -24.21
CA SER A 19 -8.94 -4.30 -25.27
C SER A 19 -7.42 -4.15 -25.35
N GLN A 20 -6.89 -3.71 -26.50
CA GLN A 20 -5.45 -3.47 -26.66
C GLN A 20 -4.92 -2.44 -25.65
N ALA A 21 -5.70 -1.40 -25.36
CA ALA A 21 -5.36 -0.38 -24.37
C ALA A 21 -5.25 -0.99 -22.96
N ASP A 22 -6.25 -1.78 -22.54
CA ASP A 22 -6.25 -2.40 -21.21
C ASP A 22 -5.05 -3.33 -20.99
N MET A 23 -4.64 -4.07 -22.03
CA MET A 23 -3.45 -4.91 -21.96
C MET A 23 -2.19 -4.07 -21.73
N LEU A 24 -2.01 -2.98 -22.48
CA LEU A 24 -0.87 -2.08 -22.34
C LEU A 24 -0.84 -1.44 -20.95
N PHE A 25 -1.98 -0.97 -20.45
CA PHE A 25 -2.08 -0.39 -19.11
C PHE A 25 -1.75 -1.43 -18.01
N ARG A 26 -2.27 -2.66 -18.11
CA ARG A 26 -1.90 -3.75 -17.18
C ARG A 26 -0.40 -4.04 -17.26
N MET A 27 0.18 -4.11 -18.45
CA MET A 27 1.61 -4.33 -18.63
C MET A 27 2.45 -3.24 -17.97
N ILE A 28 2.10 -1.97 -18.16
CA ILE A 28 2.83 -0.84 -17.57
C ILE A 28 2.70 -0.85 -16.03
N ARG A 29 1.53 -1.20 -15.49
CA ARG A 29 1.26 -1.25 -14.04
C ARG A 29 1.94 -2.42 -13.33
N TYR A 30 2.05 -3.58 -13.97
CA TYR A 30 2.63 -4.77 -13.35
C TYR A 30 4.11 -4.97 -13.67
N PHE A 31 4.52 -4.65 -14.90
CA PHE A 31 5.88 -4.93 -15.40
C PHE A 31 6.65 -3.67 -15.83
N GLY A 32 5.96 -2.55 -16.03
CA GLY A 32 6.56 -1.30 -16.46
C GLY A 32 6.93 -0.35 -15.33
N PHE A 33 7.12 0.92 -15.68
CA PHE A 33 7.55 1.97 -14.75
C PHE A 33 6.50 2.32 -13.69
N LEU A 34 5.23 1.90 -13.85
CA LEU A 34 4.19 2.09 -12.83
C LEU A 34 4.16 0.96 -11.79
N ALA A 35 5.03 -0.06 -11.90
CA ALA A 35 5.11 -1.11 -10.90
C ALA A 35 5.58 -0.57 -9.54
N ASN A 36 4.89 -0.98 -8.46
CA ASN A 36 5.10 -0.45 -7.10
C ASN A 36 6.56 -0.42 -6.62
N ARG A 37 7.36 -1.40 -7.06
CA ARG A 37 8.78 -1.51 -6.68
C ARG A 37 9.65 -0.40 -7.28
N VAL A 38 9.31 0.09 -8.47
CA VAL A 38 10.17 0.95 -9.28
C VAL A 38 9.52 2.30 -9.62
N CYS A 39 8.23 2.47 -9.35
CA CYS A 39 7.49 3.68 -9.70
C CYS A 39 8.10 4.94 -9.09
N GLY A 40 8.50 4.91 -7.82
CA GLY A 40 9.14 6.06 -7.18
C GLY A 40 10.46 6.51 -7.84
N GLN A 41 11.15 5.62 -8.57
CA GLN A 41 12.43 5.92 -9.22
C GLN A 41 12.26 6.39 -10.67
N TYR A 42 11.35 5.77 -11.42
CA TYR A 42 11.19 6.07 -12.85
C TYR A 42 10.14 7.15 -13.14
N LEU A 43 9.14 7.30 -12.28
CA LEU A 43 8.06 8.28 -12.51
C LEU A 43 8.58 9.72 -12.62
N PRO A 44 9.54 10.20 -11.79
CA PRO A 44 10.13 11.53 -11.97
C PRO A 44 10.81 11.73 -13.34
N LYS A 45 11.50 10.70 -13.85
CA LYS A 45 12.16 10.74 -15.18
C LYS A 45 11.13 10.83 -16.32
N VAL A 46 10.00 10.16 -16.16
CA VAL A 46 8.89 10.21 -17.12
C VAL A 46 8.24 11.60 -17.13
N TYR A 47 8.06 12.22 -15.95
CA TYR A 47 7.59 13.61 -15.85
C TYR A 47 8.54 14.58 -16.57
N GLU A 48 9.85 14.44 -16.34
CA GLU A 48 10.89 15.24 -16.99
C GLU A 48 10.88 15.06 -18.52
N ALA A 49 10.87 13.81 -19.00
CA ALA A 49 10.85 13.49 -20.43
C ALA A 49 9.60 14.03 -21.14
N LEU A 50 8.45 14.00 -20.47
CA LEU A 50 7.18 14.50 -21.00
C LEU A 50 6.97 16.01 -20.76
N LYS A 51 7.95 16.71 -20.16
CA LYS A 51 7.85 18.14 -19.79
C LYS A 51 6.62 18.46 -18.95
N MET A 52 6.22 17.52 -18.10
CA MET A 52 5.09 17.67 -17.20
C MET A 52 5.56 18.21 -15.85
N ALA A 53 4.74 19.01 -15.19
CA ALA A 53 5.03 19.47 -13.84
C ALA A 53 5.11 18.27 -12.89
N THR A 54 6.23 18.14 -12.16
CA THR A 54 6.38 17.12 -11.12
C THR A 54 5.41 17.42 -9.97
N PRO A 55 4.67 16.41 -9.48
CA PRO A 55 3.85 16.57 -8.28
C PRO A 55 4.69 17.09 -7.12
N GLY A 56 4.11 17.99 -6.32
CA GLY A 56 4.75 18.51 -5.11
C GLY A 56 5.04 17.39 -4.09
N PRO A 57 5.91 17.65 -3.10
CA PRO A 57 6.23 16.67 -2.07
C PRO A 57 4.97 16.26 -1.32
N VAL A 58 4.68 14.96 -1.34
CA VAL A 58 3.56 14.40 -0.58
C VAL A 58 3.91 14.46 0.91
N PRO A 59 3.00 14.94 1.79
CA PRO A 59 3.26 14.91 3.23
C PRO A 59 3.53 13.48 3.68
N LYS A 60 4.55 13.30 4.53
CA LYS A 60 4.86 11.99 5.09
C LYS A 60 3.68 11.54 5.95
N LEU A 61 2.96 10.52 5.47
CA LEU A 61 1.87 9.92 6.22
C LEU A 61 2.46 8.99 7.29
N TYR A 62 2.40 9.43 8.53
CA TYR A 62 2.71 8.59 9.69
C TYR A 62 1.45 7.87 10.18
N PHE A 63 1.61 6.90 11.08
CA PHE A 63 0.49 6.16 11.67
C PHE A 63 -0.57 7.09 12.29
N ALA A 64 -0.14 8.14 12.99
CA ALA A 64 -1.04 9.02 13.72
C ALA A 64 -2.03 9.79 12.83
N PRO A 65 -1.59 10.54 11.78
CA PRO A 65 -2.53 11.18 10.86
C PRO A 65 -3.40 10.17 10.11
N MET A 66 -2.90 8.97 9.78
CA MET A 66 -3.73 7.92 9.17
C MET A 66 -4.82 7.44 10.12
N ALA A 67 -4.47 7.07 11.35
CA ALA A 67 -5.42 6.60 12.37
C ALA A 67 -6.45 7.68 12.71
N LYS A 68 -6.03 8.96 12.77
CA LYS A 68 -6.93 10.08 12.95
C LYS A 68 -7.90 10.25 11.78
N ALA A 69 -7.43 10.12 10.54
CA ALA A 69 -8.30 10.19 9.37
C ALA A 69 -9.30 9.02 9.30
N PHE A 70 -8.87 7.83 9.74
CA PHE A 70 -9.70 6.61 9.70
C PHE A 70 -10.74 6.57 10.82
N LEU A 71 -10.33 6.84 12.06
CA LEU A 71 -11.18 6.74 13.25
C LEU A 71 -11.85 8.06 13.64
N ASN A 72 -11.49 9.16 12.98
CA ASN A 72 -11.86 10.53 13.34
C ASN A 72 -11.53 10.91 14.80
N VAL A 73 -10.60 10.18 15.43
CA VAL A 73 -10.16 10.36 16.82
C VAL A 73 -8.64 10.35 16.84
N ASP A 74 -8.04 11.25 17.64
CA ASP A 74 -6.58 11.29 17.80
C ASP A 74 -6.11 10.05 18.60
N PRO A 75 -5.28 9.16 18.01
CA PRO A 75 -4.78 7.98 18.71
C PRO A 75 -3.87 8.31 19.90
N PHE A 76 -3.41 9.56 20.03
CA PHE A 76 -2.62 10.02 21.17
C PHE A 76 -3.44 10.84 22.18
N ARG A 77 -4.76 10.83 22.10
CA ARG A 77 -5.63 11.44 23.10
C ARG A 77 -6.32 10.35 23.91
N CYS A 78 -6.17 10.39 25.24
CA CYS A 78 -6.88 9.47 26.11
C CYS A 78 -8.39 9.71 26.00
N VAL A 79 -9.14 8.64 25.74
CA VAL A 79 -10.61 8.69 25.55
C VAL A 79 -11.35 9.06 26.84
N LEU A 80 -10.74 8.80 28.02
CA LEU A 80 -11.35 9.04 29.33
C LEU A 80 -11.04 10.45 29.85
N CYS A 81 -9.75 10.83 29.90
CA CYS A 81 -9.32 12.09 30.52
C CYS A 81 -8.82 13.15 29.54
N GLY A 82 -8.70 12.84 28.25
CA GLY A 82 -8.21 13.78 27.24
C GLY A 82 -6.69 14.07 27.29
N ALA A 83 -5.95 13.47 28.23
CA ALA A 83 -4.50 13.63 28.33
C ALA A 83 -3.77 13.09 27.08
N ARG A 84 -2.62 13.69 26.77
CA ARG A 84 -1.78 13.27 25.64
C ARG A 84 -1.00 12.00 25.99
N MET A 85 -1.22 10.94 25.22
CA MET A 85 -0.52 9.66 25.34
C MET A 85 0.82 9.70 24.57
N VAL A 86 1.82 9.01 25.09
CA VAL A 86 3.15 8.89 24.48
C VAL A 86 3.24 7.57 23.72
N TYR A 87 3.79 7.62 22.50
CA TYR A 87 4.06 6.41 21.73
C TYR A 87 5.13 5.54 22.41
N THR A 88 4.78 4.31 22.79
CA THR A 88 5.70 3.39 23.46
C THR A 88 6.15 2.24 22.56
N ALA A 89 5.25 1.65 21.77
CA ALA A 89 5.54 0.58 20.82
C ALA A 89 4.41 0.42 19.79
N ALA A 90 4.72 -0.14 18.62
CA ALA A 90 3.75 -0.74 17.72
C ALA A 90 3.89 -2.25 17.80
N ILE A 91 2.77 -2.95 18.03
CA ILE A 91 2.70 -4.40 18.06
C ILE A 91 1.95 -4.82 16.80
N SER A 92 2.61 -5.55 15.91
CA SER A 92 1.95 -6.16 14.76
C SER A 92 1.02 -7.28 15.23
N GLY A 93 -0.15 -7.40 14.60
CA GLY A 93 -1.04 -8.54 14.84
C GLY A 93 -0.36 -9.87 14.50
N LEU A 94 -0.68 -10.92 15.24
CA LEU A 94 -0.26 -12.29 14.93
C LEU A 94 -0.98 -12.75 13.66
N THR A 95 -0.28 -13.46 12.77
CA THR A 95 -0.97 -14.16 11.68
C THR A 95 -1.76 -15.34 12.25
N VAL A 96 -2.73 -15.89 11.50
CA VAL A 96 -3.56 -17.04 11.96
C VAL A 96 -2.68 -18.23 12.39
N GLN A 97 -1.48 -18.36 11.81
CA GLN A 97 -0.52 -19.41 12.13
C GLN A 97 0.23 -19.14 13.44
N ASP A 98 0.41 -17.87 13.82
CA ASP A 98 1.20 -17.47 14.98
C ASP A 98 0.38 -17.42 16.28
N TRP A 99 -0.95 -17.60 16.21
CA TRP A 99 -1.86 -17.49 17.36
C TRP A 99 -1.54 -18.48 18.49
N SER A 100 -0.94 -19.62 18.17
CA SER A 100 -0.50 -20.64 19.14
C SER A 100 0.90 -20.37 19.72
N SER A 101 1.61 -19.34 19.24
CA SER A 101 2.97 -19.01 19.68
C SER A 101 3.00 -17.67 20.44
N THR A 102 3.73 -17.63 21.54
CA THR A 102 3.84 -16.43 22.40
C THR A 102 4.36 -15.24 21.59
N PRO A 103 3.69 -14.06 21.61
CA PRO A 103 4.08 -12.95 20.75
C PRO A 103 5.50 -12.46 21.09
N ARG A 104 6.43 -12.60 20.13
CA ARG A 104 7.75 -11.96 20.23
C ARG A 104 7.58 -10.47 19.98
N ARG A 105 7.75 -9.69 21.05
CA ARG A 105 7.84 -8.23 21.00
C ARG A 105 9.03 -7.84 20.12
N SER A 106 8.80 -7.48 18.85
CA SER A 106 9.87 -6.98 17.99
C SER A 106 10.26 -5.59 18.46
N ARG A 107 11.39 -5.48 19.16
CA ARG A 107 12.07 -4.20 19.36
C ARG A 107 12.73 -3.83 18.03
N ARG A 108 12.30 -2.74 17.43
CA ARG A 108 13.15 -1.96 16.51
C ARG A 108 13.93 -0.96 17.34
#